data_AF-A0A1C9W8Q3-F1
#
_entry.id   AF-A0A1C9W8Q3-F1
#
_cell.length_a   1.000
_cell.length_b   1.000
_cell.length_c   1.000
_cell.angle_alpha   90.00
_cell.angle_beta   90.00
_cell.angle_gamma   90.00
#
_symmetry.space_group_name_H-M   'P 1'
#
loop_
_entity.id
_entity.type
_entity.pdbx_description
1 polymer ?
#
loop_
_entity_poly.entity_id
_entity_poly.type
_entity_poly.pdbx_seq_one_letter_code
_entity_poly.pdbx_strand_id
1 'polypeptide(L)'
;MCALIRMMSWLLVIGLAGCATGTPHNLLQSDRADTHLGWQPAPENQLAYSVATSSGIARLVLDRLPENLNRVTLDLPGMQEVEGVQWRGDDGKNAMLYSGQSGEPGVTLEQRRRGFTLYIEGPALDRIRVGGLLTVVDFYRG
;
A
#
# COMPACT_ATOMS: atom_id res chain seq x y z
N MET A 1 20.53 -27.77 64.27
CA MET A 1 21.44 -26.69 64.76
C MET A 1 22.19 -26.12 63.57
N CYS A 2 22.22 -24.80 63.52
CA CYS A 2 23.04 -23.85 62.74
C CYS A 2 24.01 -24.45 61.70
N ALA A 3 23.77 -24.24 60.42
CA ALA A 3 24.22 -23.07 59.64
C ALA A 3 25.71 -23.14 59.28
N LEU A 4 26.04 -23.16 57.99
CA LEU A 4 27.09 -22.29 57.49
C LEU A 4 26.93 -22.03 55.99
N ILE A 5 26.79 -20.73 55.73
CA ILE A 5 26.70 -20.05 54.45
C ILE A 5 28.04 -20.14 53.70
N ARG A 6 27.99 -20.46 52.41
CA ARG A 6 29.00 -20.10 51.41
C ARG A 6 28.25 -19.81 50.11
N MET A 7 27.78 -18.58 49.89
CA MET A 7 28.47 -17.60 49.04
C MET A 7 29.24 -18.25 47.88
N MET A 8 28.62 -18.32 46.70
CA MET A 8 29.29 -17.91 45.47
C MET A 8 28.26 -17.64 44.38
N SER A 9 28.23 -16.38 43.93
CA SER A 9 27.59 -15.93 42.70
C SER A 9 27.96 -16.85 41.54
N TRP A 10 26.97 -17.24 40.74
CA TRP A 10 27.15 -17.36 39.30
C TRP A 10 25.92 -16.73 38.61
N LEU A 11 26.17 -15.49 38.19
CA LEU A 11 25.50 -14.82 37.10
C LEU A 11 25.61 -15.64 35.81
N LEU A 12 24.65 -15.42 34.89
CA LEU A 12 24.66 -15.77 33.46
C LEU A 12 24.40 -17.27 33.21
N VAL A 13 23.44 -17.69 32.39
CA VAL A 13 23.03 -17.17 31.09
C VAL A 13 21.56 -17.52 30.86
N ILE A 14 20.83 -16.52 30.38
CA ILE A 14 19.48 -16.59 29.83
C ILE A 14 19.51 -17.47 28.58
N GLY A 15 19.04 -18.71 28.68
CA GLY A 15 18.88 -19.62 27.56
C GLY A 15 17.54 -19.42 26.84
N LEU A 16 17.34 -18.26 26.22
CA LEU A 16 16.30 -18.05 25.22
C LEU A 16 16.74 -18.74 23.91
N ALA A 17 16.55 -20.05 23.84
CA ALA A 17 16.74 -20.79 22.60
C ALA A 17 15.47 -20.72 21.74
N GLY A 18 15.38 -19.63 20.97
CA GLY A 18 14.89 -19.58 19.60
C GLY A 18 13.59 -20.32 19.29
N CYS A 19 12.44 -19.72 19.63
CA CYS A 19 11.37 -19.72 18.65
C CYS A 19 11.92 -18.97 17.42
N ALA A 20 12.22 -19.70 16.35
CA ALA A 20 12.40 -19.08 15.05
C ALA A 20 11.02 -18.58 14.59
N THR A 21 10.56 -17.49 15.21
CA THR A 21 9.59 -16.58 14.61
C THR A 21 10.30 -15.97 13.42
N GLY A 22 10.23 -16.68 12.28
CA GLY A 22 10.38 -16.03 10.99
C GLY A 22 9.44 -14.82 11.03
N THR A 23 10.00 -13.64 10.91
CA THR A 23 9.24 -12.40 10.86
C THR A 23 8.16 -12.58 9.82
N PRO A 24 6.86 -12.60 10.20
CA PRO A 24 5.82 -12.58 9.19
C PRO A 24 6.04 -11.28 8.41
N HIS A 25 6.33 -11.41 7.13
CA HIS A 25 6.36 -10.28 6.20
C HIS A 25 4.91 -9.86 6.03
N ASN A 26 4.39 -9.17 7.03
CA ASN A 26 3.12 -8.48 6.95
C ASN A 26 3.34 -7.34 5.96
N LEU A 27 3.05 -7.61 4.69
CA LEU A 27 2.63 -6.56 3.76
C LEU A 27 1.48 -5.85 4.47
N LEU A 28 1.69 -4.57 4.81
CA LEU A 28 0.73 -3.72 5.50
C LEU A 28 -0.63 -3.84 4.81
N GLN A 29 -1.49 -4.67 5.40
CA GLN A 29 -2.87 -4.88 5.03
C GLN A 29 -3.63 -3.64 5.52
N SER A 30 -4.28 -2.96 4.58
CA SER A 30 -5.22 -1.84 4.77
C SER A 30 -5.74 -1.68 6.21
N ASP A 31 -5.32 -0.61 6.89
CA ASP A 31 -5.66 -0.38 8.31
C ASP A 31 -7.17 -0.13 8.55
N ARG A 32 -8.00 0.06 7.52
CA ARG A 32 -9.48 0.02 7.65
C ARG A 32 -10.17 -0.33 6.32
N ALA A 33 -10.21 -1.61 5.96
CA ALA A 33 -11.24 -2.10 5.05
C ALA A 33 -12.30 -2.85 5.87
N ASP A 34 -13.45 -2.23 6.04
CA ASP A 34 -14.63 -2.76 6.72
C ASP A 34 -14.98 -4.16 6.16
N THR A 35 -14.85 -5.21 6.97
CA THR A 35 -14.81 -6.63 6.56
C THR A 35 -16.17 -7.21 6.16
N HIS A 36 -17.17 -6.36 5.90
CA HIS A 36 -18.55 -6.79 5.59
C HIS A 36 -18.84 -6.89 4.07
N LEU A 37 -17.88 -6.59 3.19
CA LEU A 37 -18.09 -6.46 1.74
C LEU A 37 -17.48 -7.58 0.86
N GLY A 38 -17.07 -8.71 1.44
CA GLY A 38 -16.60 -9.86 0.63
C GLY A 38 -15.26 -9.63 -0.09
N TRP A 39 -14.35 -8.88 0.52
CA TRP A 39 -13.03 -8.58 -0.03
C TRP A 39 -12.20 -9.88 -0.15
N GLN A 40 -11.74 -10.19 -1.36
CA GLN A 40 -10.77 -11.27 -1.60
C GLN A 40 -9.36 -10.71 -1.43
N PRO A 41 -8.43 -11.46 -0.81
CA PRO A 41 -7.04 -11.03 -0.72
C PRO A 41 -6.48 -10.83 -2.13
N ALA A 42 -5.70 -9.76 -2.31
CA ALA A 42 -5.01 -9.54 -3.57
C ALA A 42 -4.11 -10.76 -3.90
N PRO A 43 -4.03 -11.19 -5.16
CA PRO A 43 -3.10 -12.25 -5.56
C PRO A 43 -1.67 -11.94 -5.13
N GLU A 44 -0.83 -12.97 -5.00
CA GLU A 44 0.58 -12.77 -4.65
C GLU A 44 1.25 -11.74 -5.59
N ASN A 45 2.07 -10.86 -5.01
CA ASN A 45 2.75 -9.75 -5.72
C ASN A 45 1.82 -8.67 -6.30
N GLN A 46 0.59 -8.56 -5.78
CA GLN A 46 -0.33 -7.46 -6.08
C GLN A 46 -0.72 -6.70 -4.82
N LEU A 47 -0.95 -5.40 -4.97
CA LEU A 47 -1.39 -4.53 -3.89
C LEU A 47 -2.67 -3.81 -4.31
N ALA A 48 -3.72 -3.94 -3.51
CA ALA A 48 -5.03 -3.36 -3.80
C ALA A 48 -5.42 -2.32 -2.75
N TYR A 49 -5.80 -1.14 -3.21
CA TYR A 49 -6.32 -0.04 -2.40
C TYR A 49 -7.75 0.27 -2.82
N SER A 50 -8.58 0.77 -1.90
CA SER A 50 -9.88 1.34 -2.24
C SER A 50 -9.99 2.73 -1.62
N VAL A 51 -10.27 3.74 -2.45
CA VAL A 51 -10.34 5.14 -2.01
C VAL A 51 -11.57 5.80 -2.62
N ALA A 52 -12.50 6.20 -1.75
CA ALA A 52 -13.65 7.01 -2.11
C ALA A 52 -13.38 8.49 -1.77
N THR A 53 -13.99 9.41 -2.52
CA THR A 53 -13.95 10.84 -2.21
C THR A 53 -15.33 11.46 -2.30
N SER A 54 -15.61 12.41 -1.41
CA SER A 54 -16.79 13.27 -1.46
C SER A 54 -16.46 14.68 -1.98
N SER A 55 -15.17 14.98 -2.22
CA SER A 55 -14.67 16.31 -2.59
C SER A 55 -14.10 16.37 -4.01
N GLY A 56 -14.22 15.30 -4.78
CA GLY A 56 -13.63 15.20 -6.12
C GLY A 56 -12.12 14.94 -6.12
N ILE A 57 -11.48 14.73 -4.97
CA ILE A 57 -10.05 14.39 -4.90
C ILE A 57 -9.84 13.23 -3.93
N ALA A 58 -9.19 12.18 -4.40
CA ALA A 58 -8.68 11.09 -3.58
C ALA A 58 -7.16 11.20 -3.43
N ARG A 59 -6.66 10.97 -2.21
CA ARG A 59 -5.22 10.99 -1.90
C ARG A 59 -4.84 9.72 -1.18
N LEU A 60 -3.75 9.10 -1.62
CA LEU A 60 -3.22 7.88 -1.05
C LEU A 60 -1.72 8.06 -0.81
N VAL A 61 -1.29 7.88 0.43
CA VAL A 61 0.13 7.78 0.76
C VAL A 61 0.56 6.34 0.49
N LEU A 62 1.62 6.20 -0.30
CA LEU A 62 2.26 4.95 -0.64
C LEU A 62 3.57 4.87 0.14
N ASP A 63 3.72 3.82 0.94
CA ASP A 63 5.03 3.41 1.41
C ASP A 63 5.87 2.89 0.24
N ARG A 64 7.18 2.76 0.44
CA ARG A 64 8.05 2.12 -0.52
C ARG A 64 7.53 0.72 -0.86
N LEU A 65 7.32 0.47 -2.14
CA LEU A 65 6.72 -0.77 -2.62
C LEU A 65 7.79 -1.88 -2.74
N PRO A 66 7.45 -3.15 -2.46
CA PRO A 66 8.37 -4.27 -2.59
C PRO A 66 8.87 -4.45 -4.03
N GLU A 67 10.11 -4.86 -4.24
CA GLU A 67 10.71 -5.07 -5.59
C GLU A 67 9.99 -6.16 -6.41
N ASN A 68 9.46 -7.18 -5.73
CA ASN A 68 8.71 -8.26 -6.37
C ASN A 68 7.25 -7.89 -6.68
N LEU A 69 6.79 -6.69 -6.31
CA LEU A 69 5.45 -6.24 -6.63
C LEU A 69 5.32 -6.01 -8.14
N ASN A 70 4.32 -6.65 -8.75
CA ASN A 70 4.07 -6.60 -10.19
C ASN A 70 2.99 -5.61 -10.57
N ARG A 71 2.05 -5.33 -9.65
CA ARG A 71 0.90 -4.47 -9.92
C ARG A 71 0.38 -3.81 -8.65
N VAL A 72 0.03 -2.53 -8.78
CA VAL A 72 -0.85 -1.80 -7.85
C VAL A 72 -2.21 -1.63 -8.50
N THR A 73 -3.26 -1.94 -7.76
CA THR A 73 -4.66 -1.75 -8.15
C THR A 73 -5.30 -0.76 -7.18
N LEU A 74 -5.99 0.24 -7.72
CA LEU A 74 -6.71 1.22 -6.94
C LEU A 74 -8.16 1.26 -7.40
N ASP A 75 -9.06 0.80 -6.52
CA ASP A 75 -10.48 0.91 -6.68
C ASP A 75 -10.95 2.32 -6.28
N LEU A 76 -11.65 2.96 -7.20
CA LEU A 76 -12.13 4.34 -7.10
C LEU A 76 -13.67 4.35 -7.14
N PRO A 77 -14.34 3.84 -6.10
CA PRO A 77 -15.79 3.77 -6.07
C PRO A 77 -16.40 5.18 -5.99
N GLY A 78 -17.48 5.39 -6.75
CA GLY A 78 -18.26 6.63 -6.69
C GLY A 78 -17.67 7.82 -7.46
N MET A 79 -16.45 7.70 -8.02
CA MET A 79 -15.93 8.70 -8.95
C MET A 79 -16.75 8.69 -10.25
N GLN A 80 -17.07 9.88 -10.77
CA GLN A 80 -17.86 10.02 -11.99
C GLN A 80 -16.98 10.02 -13.24
N GLU A 81 -15.82 10.68 -13.17
CA GLU A 81 -14.85 10.79 -14.26
C GLU A 81 -13.47 11.10 -13.69
N VAL A 82 -12.46 10.27 -14.00
CA VAL A 82 -11.09 10.52 -13.54
C VAL A 82 -10.40 11.49 -14.50
N GLU A 83 -10.17 12.72 -14.06
CA GLU A 83 -9.47 13.74 -14.87
C GLU A 83 -7.95 13.62 -14.80
N GLY A 84 -7.44 13.03 -13.72
CA GLY A 84 -6.01 12.93 -13.57
C GLY A 84 -5.57 12.04 -12.42
N VAL A 85 -4.42 11.40 -12.61
CA VAL A 85 -3.70 10.67 -11.58
C VAL A 85 -2.29 11.23 -11.53
N GLN A 86 -1.93 11.79 -10.39
CA GLN A 86 -0.63 12.40 -10.14
C GLN A 86 0.10 11.63 -9.05
N TRP A 87 1.41 11.51 -9.18
CA TRP A 87 2.28 10.98 -8.15
C TRP A 87 3.37 11.99 -7.80
N ARG A 88 3.64 12.13 -6.51
CA ARG A 88 4.78 12.87 -5.97
C ARG A 88 5.58 11.92 -5.09
N GLY A 89 6.79 11.59 -5.53
CA GLY A 89 7.69 10.68 -4.84
C GLY A 89 8.34 11.29 -3.62
N ASP A 90 8.70 10.42 -2.69
CA ASP A 90 9.52 10.76 -1.53
C ASP A 90 10.96 11.15 -1.94
N ASP A 91 11.37 10.80 -3.15
CA ASP A 91 12.62 11.24 -3.78
C ASP A 91 12.54 12.65 -4.39
N GLY A 92 11.42 13.34 -4.21
CA GLY A 92 11.16 14.69 -4.73
C GLY A 92 10.74 14.73 -6.19
N LYS A 93 10.68 13.58 -6.89
CA LYS A 93 10.17 13.54 -8.26
C LYS A 93 8.65 13.62 -8.29
N ASN A 94 8.11 13.96 -9.45
CA ASN A 94 6.68 13.92 -9.70
C ASN A 94 6.39 13.37 -11.09
N ALA A 95 5.17 12.92 -11.30
CA ALA A 95 4.68 12.48 -12.60
C ALA A 95 3.16 12.62 -12.70
N MET A 96 2.68 12.93 -13.90
CA MET A 96 1.28 12.74 -14.28
C MET A 96 1.16 11.32 -14.84
N LEU A 97 0.60 10.41 -14.07
CA LEU A 97 0.44 9.00 -14.47
C LEU A 97 -0.72 8.82 -15.45
N TYR A 98 -1.75 9.66 -15.34
CA TYR A 98 -2.90 9.68 -16.24
C TYR A 98 -3.47 11.09 -16.32
N SER A 99 -3.86 11.54 -17.50
CA SER A 99 -4.31 12.92 -17.76
C SER A 99 -5.81 13.06 -18.11
N GLY A 100 -6.63 12.04 -17.83
CA GLY A 100 -8.03 12.00 -18.27
C GLY A 100 -8.21 11.54 -19.72
N GLN A 101 -7.13 11.62 -20.52
CA GLN A 101 -7.14 11.21 -21.93
C GLN A 101 -6.10 10.14 -22.23
N SER A 102 -4.92 10.23 -21.61
CA SER A 102 -3.79 9.34 -21.86
C SER A 102 -3.11 8.95 -20.55
N GLY A 103 -2.63 7.71 -20.48
CA GLY A 103 -1.84 7.17 -19.38
C GLY A 103 -0.37 7.04 -19.77
N GLU A 104 0.51 7.11 -18.77
CA GLU A 104 1.90 6.66 -18.91
C GLU A 104 1.95 5.15 -19.23
N PRO A 105 3.02 4.66 -19.87
CA PRO A 105 3.19 3.23 -20.11
C PRO A 105 3.07 2.41 -18.82
N GLY A 106 2.12 1.46 -18.80
CA GLY A 106 1.81 0.63 -17.64
C GLY A 106 0.73 1.20 -16.72
N VAL A 107 0.07 2.29 -17.09
CA VAL A 107 -1.12 2.83 -16.41
C VAL A 107 -2.37 2.52 -17.22
N THR A 108 -3.34 1.82 -16.62
CA THR A 108 -4.63 1.50 -17.25
C THR A 108 -5.76 1.91 -16.33
N LEU A 109 -6.78 2.57 -16.88
CA LEU A 109 -7.98 2.94 -16.16
C LEU A 109 -9.18 2.22 -16.78
N GLU A 110 -9.88 1.42 -15.97
CA GLU A 110 -11.07 0.68 -16.38
C GLU A 110 -12.32 1.26 -15.71
N GLN A 111 -13.35 1.53 -16.52
CA GLN A 111 -14.65 1.95 -16.00
C GLN A 111 -15.41 0.74 -15.45
N ARG A 112 -16.01 0.90 -14.26
CA ARG A 112 -16.88 -0.09 -13.62
C ARG A 112 -18.30 0.45 -13.55
N ARG A 113 -19.26 -0.40 -13.11
CA ARG A 113 -20.67 0.02 -12.95
C ARG A 113 -20.85 1.23 -12.02
N ARG A 114 -19.95 1.43 -11.05
CA ARG A 114 -20.00 2.52 -10.06
C ARG A 114 -18.59 3.02 -9.72
N GLY A 115 -17.95 3.69 -10.65
CA GLY A 115 -16.59 4.24 -10.49
C GLY A 115 -15.59 3.60 -11.42
N PHE A 116 -14.32 3.59 -11.01
CA PHE A 116 -13.21 3.13 -11.84
C PHE A 116 -12.29 2.19 -11.06
N THR A 117 -11.49 1.43 -11.80
CA THR A 117 -10.31 0.74 -11.24
C THR A 117 -9.09 1.18 -12.04
N LEU A 118 -8.08 1.65 -11.32
CA LEU A 118 -6.78 2.04 -11.87
C LEU A 118 -5.78 0.92 -11.62
N TYR A 119 -5.08 0.51 -12.66
CA TYR A 119 -3.98 -0.45 -12.60
C TYR A 119 -2.67 0.27 -12.94
N ILE A 120 -1.64 0.03 -12.13
CA ILE A 120 -0.28 0.54 -12.33
C ILE A 120 0.67 -0.65 -12.29
N GLU A 121 1.38 -0.86 -13.40
CA GLU A 121 2.32 -1.96 -13.60
C GLU A 121 3.51 -1.52 -14.47
N GLY A 122 4.52 -2.38 -14.61
CA GLY A 122 5.67 -2.13 -15.48
C GLY A 122 6.40 -0.79 -15.18
N PRO A 123 6.75 0.02 -16.18
CA PRO A 123 7.54 1.23 -15.98
C PRO A 123 6.91 2.26 -15.04
N ALA A 124 5.57 2.39 -15.06
CA ALA A 124 4.86 3.28 -14.14
C ALA A 124 4.94 2.78 -12.69
N LEU A 125 4.92 1.46 -12.48
CA LEU A 125 5.10 0.87 -11.15
C LEU A 125 6.52 1.11 -10.62
N ASP A 126 7.53 0.90 -11.47
CA ASP A 126 8.94 1.14 -11.10
C ASP A 126 9.18 2.59 -10.67
N ARG A 127 8.48 3.53 -11.32
CA ARG A 127 8.54 4.95 -10.95
C ARG A 127 7.97 5.21 -9.57
N ILE A 128 6.79 4.68 -9.25
CA ILE A 128 6.13 4.93 -7.95
C ILE A 128 6.69 4.07 -6.81
N ARG A 129 7.54 3.08 -7.13
CA ARG A 129 8.08 2.09 -6.18
C ARG A 129 8.79 2.71 -4.99
N VAL A 130 9.37 3.91 -5.15
CA VAL A 130 10.08 4.61 -4.07
C VAL A 130 9.17 5.09 -2.94
N GLY A 131 7.84 5.06 -3.12
CA GLY A 131 6.85 5.62 -2.19
C GLY A 131 6.40 7.02 -2.60
N GLY A 132 5.55 7.64 -1.80
CA GLY A 132 5.10 9.02 -1.97
C GLY A 132 3.58 9.20 -1.97
N LEU A 133 3.11 10.34 -2.47
CA LEU A 133 1.69 10.69 -2.49
C LEU A 133 1.10 10.49 -3.89
N LEU A 134 0.13 9.58 -4.00
CA LEU A 134 -0.74 9.44 -5.16
C LEU A 134 -1.99 10.32 -4.97
N THR A 135 -2.34 11.10 -5.99
CA THR A 135 -3.53 11.96 -6.01
C THR A 135 -4.35 11.65 -7.24
N VAL A 136 -5.61 11.29 -7.06
CA VAL A 136 -6.59 11.06 -8.13
C VAL A 136 -7.61 12.18 -8.07
N VAL A 137 -7.86 12.81 -9.22
CA VAL A 137 -8.80 13.92 -9.37
C VAL A 137 -10.02 13.40 -10.14
N ASP A 138 -11.19 13.63 -9.57
CA ASP A 138 -12.51 13.35 -10.15
C ASP A 138 -13.13 14.65 -10.63
N PHE A 139 -13.79 14.62 -11.78
CA PHE A 139 -14.51 15.76 -12.32
C PHE A 139 -15.76 16.02 -11.49
N TYR A 140 -15.64 16.93 -10.53
CA TYR A 140 -16.78 17.37 -9.74
C TYR A 140 -17.55 18.48 -10.47
N ARG A 141 -18.68 18.13 -11.11
CA ARG A 141 -19.70 19.13 -11.49
C ARG A 141 -20.54 19.47 -10.27
N GLY A 142 -20.13 20.51 -9.54
CA GLY A 142 -20.94 21.21 -8.55
C GLY A 142 -21.29 22.60 -9.02
#